data_AF-A0A257LP69-F1
#
_entry.id   AF-A0A257LP69-F1
#
_cell.length_a   1.000
_cell.length_b   1.000
_cell.length_c   1.000
_cell.angle_alpha   90.00
_cell.angle_beta   90.00
_cell.angle_gamma   90.00
#
_symmetry.space_group_name_H-M   'P 1'
#
loop_
_entity.id
_entity.type
_entity.pdbx_description
1 polymer ?
#
loop_
_entity_poly.entity_id
_entity_poly.type
_entity_poly.pdbx_seq_one_letter_code
_entity_poly.pdbx_strand_id
1 'polypeptide(L)'
;MSHHDDDLKSAQRRKLLQGAAALPLLGVPLMGRAANLPTAQINTTGKAITDTEVTVGQLHSGTGTMAISETGSIQAEQLAIDQINAMGGILGRKIKVIKEDGASDW
;
A
#
# COMPACT_ATOMS: atom_id res chain seq x y z
N MET A 1 63.08 16.38 8.79
CA MET A 1 61.91 17.26 8.95
C MET A 1 60.74 16.65 8.17
N SER A 2 60.17 15.52 8.64
CA SER A 2 59.10 14.80 7.91
C SER A 2 58.26 13.86 8.80
N HIS A 3 58.26 14.02 10.13
CA HIS A 3 57.50 13.14 11.03
C HIS A 3 56.24 13.80 11.64
N HIS A 4 56.11 15.13 11.56
CA HIS A 4 54.98 15.86 12.15
C HIS A 4 53.75 15.98 11.22
N ASP A 5 53.95 15.89 9.91
CA ASP A 5 52.87 16.11 8.94
C ASP A 5 51.99 14.86 8.70
N ASP A 6 52.50 13.67 9.03
CA ASP A 6 51.78 12.41 8.82
C ASP A 6 50.77 12.10 9.93
N ASP A 7 51.04 12.56 11.16
CA ASP A 7 50.13 12.40 12.30
C ASP A 7 48.84 13.22 12.16
N LEU A 8 48.97 14.45 11.62
CA LEU A 8 47.82 15.32 11.36
C LEU A 8 46.90 14.72 10.29
N LYS A 9 47.48 14.14 9.24
CA LYS A 9 46.74 13.44 8.17
C LYS A 9 46.02 12.18 8.70
N SER A 10 46.65 11.43 9.61
CA SER A 10 46.08 10.25 10.27
C SER A 10 44.87 10.60 11.13
N ALA A 11 44.96 11.66 11.94
CA ALA A 11 43.87 12.13 12.80
C ALA A 11 42.65 12.62 12.00
N GLN A 12 42.88 13.31 10.88
CA GLN A 12 41.82 13.77 9.98
C GLN A 12 41.12 12.62 9.26
N ARG A 13 41.86 11.60 8.80
CA ARG A 13 41.29 10.38 8.20
C ARG A 13 40.40 9.63 9.18
N ARG A 14 40.80 9.56 10.45
CA ARG A 14 40.04 8.87 11.51
C ARG A 14 38.74 9.59 11.85
N LYS A 15 38.74 10.93 11.85
CA LYS A 15 37.52 11.75 12.00
C LYS A 15 36.59 11.63 10.79
N LEU A 16 37.12 11.55 9.57
CA LEU A 16 36.33 11.34 8.35
C LEU A 16 35.64 9.98 8.34
N LEU A 17 36.34 8.91 8.75
CA LEU A 17 35.78 7.57 8.85
C LEU A 17 34.67 7.47 9.93
N GLN A 18 34.84 8.18 11.04
CA GLN A 18 33.82 8.27 12.10
C GLN A 18 32.58 9.05 11.65
N GLY A 19 32.73 10.08 10.81
CA GLY A 19 31.61 10.80 10.21
C GLY A 19 30.86 10.00 9.15
N ALA A 20 31.56 9.14 8.39
CA ALA A 20 30.96 8.30 7.35
C ALA A 20 30.08 7.16 7.91
N ALA A 21 30.40 6.64 9.10
CA ALA A 21 29.62 5.57 9.74
C ALA A 21 28.27 6.02 10.32
N ALA A 22 28.03 7.33 10.48
CA ALA A 22 26.78 7.89 11.00
C ALA A 22 25.71 8.16 9.92
N LEU A 23 26.05 8.02 8.63
CA LEU A 23 25.19 8.33 7.50
C LEU A 23 24.17 7.26 7.03
N PRO A 24 24.09 5.98 7.50
CA PRO A 24 23.12 5.05 6.92
C PRO A 24 21.67 5.22 7.42
N LEU A 25 21.41 5.94 8.52
CA LEU A 25 20.06 5.95 9.14
C LEU A 25 19.04 6.87 8.46
N LEU A 26 19.45 7.72 7.50
CA LEU A 26 18.55 8.59 6.73
C LEU A 26 18.24 8.05 5.33
N GLY A 27 18.77 6.88 4.95
CA GLY A 27 18.67 6.31 3.60
C GLY A 27 17.54 5.30 3.38
N VAL A 28 16.58 5.16 4.30
CA VAL A 28 15.44 4.25 4.12
C VAL A 28 14.45 4.88 3.12
N PRO A 29 14.06 4.18 2.04
CA PRO A 29 13.60 4.80 0.81
C PRO A 29 12.25 5.50 0.98
N LEU A 30 12.21 6.78 0.65
CA LEU A 30 10.97 7.52 0.37
C LEU A 30 10.17 6.91 -0.80
N MET A 31 10.74 5.93 -1.52
CA MET A 31 10.16 5.22 -2.67
C MET A 31 9.08 4.19 -2.33
N GLY A 32 8.86 3.85 -1.05
CA GLY A 32 7.89 2.81 -0.64
C GLY A 32 6.50 3.31 -0.25
N ARG A 33 6.29 4.62 -0.08
CA ARG A 33 4.96 5.17 0.23
C ARG A 33 4.28 5.58 -1.06
N ALA A 34 3.23 4.85 -1.44
CA ALA A 34 2.28 5.34 -2.43
C ALA A 34 1.85 6.75 -2.00
N ALA A 35 2.13 7.76 -2.83
CA ALA A 35 1.70 9.12 -2.55
C ALA A 35 0.16 9.13 -2.49
N ASN A 36 -0.40 9.61 -1.38
CA ASN A 36 -1.83 9.88 -1.28
C ASN A 36 -2.15 11.08 -2.18
N LEU A 37 -2.39 10.80 -3.46
CA LEU A 37 -2.86 11.80 -4.42
C LEU A 37 -4.27 12.25 -4.03
N PRO A 38 -4.59 13.55 -4.11
CA PRO A 38 -5.96 14.04 -3.89
C PRO A 38 -6.96 13.30 -4.77
N THR A 39 -8.11 12.91 -4.20
CA THR A 39 -9.11 12.11 -4.95
C THR A 39 -9.62 12.81 -6.20
N ALA A 40 -9.72 14.14 -6.18
CA ALA A 40 -10.10 14.94 -7.34
C ALA A 40 -9.15 14.77 -8.55
N GLN A 41 -7.88 14.44 -8.33
CA GLN A 41 -6.91 14.23 -9.43
C GLN A 41 -7.04 12.85 -10.07
N ILE A 42 -7.47 11.84 -9.33
CA ILE A 42 -7.49 10.44 -9.78
C ILE A 42 -8.89 9.92 -10.10
N ASN A 43 -9.95 10.45 -9.45
CA ASN A 43 -11.34 10.06 -9.68
C ASN A 43 -11.95 10.90 -10.82
N THR A 44 -11.43 10.71 -12.02
CA THR A 44 -11.90 11.43 -13.23
C THR A 44 -13.27 10.96 -13.72
N THR A 45 -13.77 9.84 -13.18
CA THR A 45 -15.01 9.18 -13.64
C THR A 45 -16.21 9.39 -12.71
N GLY A 46 -16.06 10.20 -11.67
CA GLY A 46 -17.13 10.52 -10.71
C GLY A 46 -17.69 9.30 -9.98
N LYS A 47 -16.88 8.24 -9.82
CA LYS A 47 -17.28 7.02 -9.10
C LYS A 47 -17.27 7.28 -7.58
N ALA A 48 -17.83 6.33 -6.82
CA ALA A 48 -17.90 6.39 -5.35
C ALA A 48 -16.53 6.16 -4.69
N ILE A 49 -15.63 7.13 -4.87
CA ILE A 49 -14.27 7.16 -4.34
C ILE A 49 -14.12 8.43 -3.50
N THR A 50 -13.66 8.27 -2.27
CA THR A 50 -13.33 9.34 -1.34
C THR A 50 -11.82 9.38 -1.11
N ASP A 51 -11.36 10.28 -0.23
CA ASP A 51 -9.94 10.31 0.17
C ASP A 51 -9.50 9.07 0.96
N THR A 52 -10.46 8.29 1.47
CA THR A 52 -10.19 7.15 2.35
C THR A 52 -10.74 5.82 1.84
N GLU A 53 -11.74 5.84 0.95
CA GLU A 53 -12.45 4.64 0.52
C GLU A 53 -12.67 4.57 -1.00
N VAL A 54 -12.66 3.34 -1.52
CA VAL A 54 -13.20 2.97 -2.83
C VAL A 54 -14.41 2.07 -2.57
N THR A 55 -15.61 2.54 -2.88
CA THR A 55 -16.83 1.75 -2.69
C THR A 55 -17.10 0.88 -3.92
N VAL A 56 -17.28 -0.41 -3.70
CA VAL A 56 -17.58 -1.40 -4.74
C VAL A 56 -18.84 -2.18 -4.38
N GLY A 57 -19.64 -2.53 -5.38
CA GLY A 57 -20.77 -3.45 -5.22
C GLY A 57 -20.35 -4.88 -5.55
N GLN A 58 -20.70 -5.82 -4.69
CA GLN A 58 -20.59 -7.25 -4.91
C GLN A 58 -22.00 -7.82 -5.06
N LEU A 59 -22.40 -8.13 -6.30
CA LEU A 59 -23.70 -8.73 -6.62
C LEU A 59 -23.50 -10.18 -7.02
N HIS A 60 -23.93 -11.08 -6.15
CA HIS A 60 -23.87 -12.53 -6.32
C HIS A 60 -25.16 -13.16 -5.79
N SER A 61 -25.50 -14.36 -6.24
CA SER A 61 -26.57 -15.15 -5.61
C SER A 61 -26.01 -15.87 -4.39
N GLY A 62 -26.14 -15.25 -3.22
CA GLY A 62 -25.86 -15.89 -1.93
C GLY A 62 -26.96 -16.87 -1.51
N THR A 63 -28.15 -16.73 -2.09
CA THR A 63 -29.28 -17.63 -1.89
C THR A 63 -29.84 -18.15 -3.22
N GLY A 64 -30.75 -19.13 -3.15
CA GLY A 64 -31.39 -19.76 -4.31
C GLY A 64 -30.58 -20.88 -4.97
N THR A 65 -30.96 -21.21 -6.20
CA THR A 65 -30.45 -22.39 -6.94
C THR A 65 -28.96 -22.29 -7.28
N MET A 66 -28.41 -21.08 -7.40
CA MET A 66 -26.98 -20.86 -7.68
C MET A 66 -26.11 -20.69 -6.44
N ALA A 67 -26.68 -20.66 -5.22
CA ALA A 67 -25.92 -20.35 -4.00
C ALA A 67 -24.67 -21.23 -3.83
N ILE A 68 -24.78 -22.54 -4.11
CA ILE A 68 -23.65 -23.47 -4.01
C ILE A 68 -22.57 -23.14 -5.05
N SER A 69 -22.98 -22.83 -6.29
CA SER A 69 -22.05 -22.49 -7.38
C SER A 69 -21.33 -21.17 -7.14
N GLU A 70 -21.97 -20.21 -6.47
CA GLU A 70 -21.43 -18.86 -6.26
C GLU A 70 -20.65 -18.69 -4.95
N THR A 71 -20.88 -19.54 -3.95
CA THR A 71 -20.23 -19.45 -2.62
C THR A 71 -18.70 -19.37 -2.73
N GLY A 72 -18.08 -20.20 -3.58
CA GLY A 72 -16.63 -20.19 -3.77
C GLY A 72 -16.11 -18.85 -4.33
N SER A 73 -16.82 -18.27 -5.29
CA SER A 73 -16.47 -16.98 -5.89
C SER A 73 -16.61 -15.83 -4.90
N ILE A 74 -17.69 -15.79 -4.12
CA ILE A 74 -17.92 -14.78 -3.08
C ILE A 74 -16.78 -14.79 -2.04
N GLN A 75 -16.38 -15.98 -1.59
CA GLN A 75 -15.32 -16.14 -0.61
C GLN A 75 -13.96 -15.74 -1.17
N ALA A 76 -13.65 -16.13 -2.41
CA ALA A 76 -12.40 -15.77 -3.07
C ALA A 76 -12.29 -14.26 -3.29
N GLU A 77 -13.38 -13.60 -3.70
CA GLU A 77 -13.42 -12.15 -3.86
C GLU A 77 -13.24 -11.44 -2.50
N GLN A 78 -13.95 -11.86 -1.46
CA GLN A 78 -13.79 -11.26 -0.13
C GLN A 78 -12.35 -11.42 0.39
N LEU A 79 -11.74 -12.58 0.21
CA LEU A 79 -10.34 -12.81 0.59
C LEU A 79 -9.40 -11.87 -0.17
N ALA A 80 -9.59 -11.71 -1.48
CA ALA A 80 -8.79 -10.81 -2.29
C ALA A 80 -8.93 -9.35 -1.82
N ILE A 81 -10.14 -8.92 -1.49
CA ILE A 81 -10.42 -7.58 -0.97
C ILE A 81 -9.74 -7.37 0.39
N ASP A 82 -9.82 -8.36 1.28
CA ASP A 82 -9.18 -8.30 2.60
C ASP A 82 -7.65 -8.19 2.47
N GLN A 83 -7.06 -8.96 1.55
CA GLN A 83 -5.63 -8.90 1.25
C GLN A 83 -5.22 -7.54 0.67
N ILE A 84 -5.95 -7.00 -0.31
CA ILE A 84 -5.68 -5.67 -0.88
C ILE A 84 -5.77 -4.60 0.22
N ASN A 85 -6.80 -4.67 1.06
CA ASN A 85 -6.95 -3.77 2.18
C ASN A 85 -5.78 -3.91 3.16
N ALA A 86 -5.38 -5.11 3.54
CA ALA A 86 -4.23 -5.35 4.41
C ALA A 86 -2.92 -4.79 3.83
N MET A 87 -2.76 -4.82 2.51
CA MET A 87 -1.61 -4.28 1.77
C MET A 87 -1.62 -2.74 1.61
N GLY A 88 -2.59 -2.05 2.21
CA GLY A 88 -2.69 -0.59 2.17
C GLY A 88 -3.76 -0.06 1.22
N GLY A 89 -4.55 -0.94 0.61
CA GLY A 89 -5.66 -0.56 -0.26
C GLY A 89 -5.20 0.00 -1.61
N ILE A 90 -6.12 0.66 -2.30
CA ILE A 90 -5.89 1.24 -3.63
C ILE A 90 -5.39 2.68 -3.43
N LEU A 91 -4.11 2.93 -3.68
CA LEU A 91 -3.49 4.25 -3.49
C LEU A 91 -3.78 4.82 -2.08
N GLY A 92 -3.70 3.98 -1.05
CA GLY A 92 -3.99 4.35 0.34
C GLY A 92 -5.46 4.31 0.75
N ARG A 93 -6.39 3.99 -0.16
CA ARG A 93 -7.85 3.94 0.09
C ARG A 93 -8.32 2.51 0.31
N LYS A 94 -9.11 2.28 1.35
CA LYS A 94 -9.68 0.95 1.62
C LYS A 94 -10.85 0.67 0.68
N ILE A 95 -10.95 -0.57 0.22
CA ILE A 95 -12.12 -1.06 -0.48
C ILE A 95 -13.23 -1.28 0.55
N LYS A 96 -14.37 -0.63 0.32
CA LYS A 96 -15.63 -0.84 1.05
C LYS A 96 -16.60 -1.58 0.16
N VAL A 97 -17.03 -2.76 0.59
CA VAL A 97 -17.94 -3.62 -0.18
C VAL A 97 -19.38 -3.39 0.26
N ILE A 98 -20.26 -3.17 -0.71
CA ILE A 98 -21.72 -3.28 -0.54
C ILE A 98 -22.12 -4.63 -1.15
N LYS A 99 -22.66 -5.54 -0.33
CA LYS A 99 -23.08 -6.86 -0.77
C LYS A 99 -24.57 -6.88 -1.06
N GLU A 100 -24.94 -7.37 -2.23
CA GLU A 100 -26.33 -7.54 -2.66
C GLU A 100 -26.54 -9.00 -3.06
N ASP A 101 -27.65 -9.60 -2.62
CA ASP A 101 -28.02 -10.98 -2.92
C ASP A 101 -28.99 -11.03 -4.11
N GLY A 102 -28.57 -11.66 -5.19
CA GLY A 102 -29.38 -11.86 -6.39
C GLY A 102 -30.44 -12.96 -6.28
N ALA A 103 -30.41 -13.77 -5.23
CA ALA A 103 -31.38 -14.83 -4.88
C ALA A 103 -31.68 -15.92 -5.92
N SER A 104 -31.20 -15.82 -7.16
CA SER A 104 -31.42 -16.81 -8.23
C SER A 104 -32.88 -17.25 -8.39
N ASP A 105 -33.80 -16.29 -8.39
CA ASP A 105 -35.25 -16.47 -8.46
C ASP A 105 -35.83 -16.35 -9.89
N TRP A 106 -34.98 -16.58 -10.90
CA TRP A 106 -35.30 -16.46 -12.33
C TRP A 106 -35.52 -17.79 -13.04
#